data_AF-A0A9E0TFT1-F1
#
_entry.id   AF-A0A9E0TFT1-F1
#
_cell.length_a   1.000
_cell.length_b   1.000
_cell.length_c   1.000
_cell.angle_alpha   90.00
_cell.angle_beta   90.00
_cell.angle_gamma   90.00
#
_symmetry.space_group_name_H-M   'P 1'
#
loop_
_entity.id
_entity.type
_entity.pdbx_description
1 polymer ?
#
loop_
_entity_poly.entity_id
_entity_poly.type
_entity_poly.pdbx_seq_one_letter_code
_entity_poly.pdbx_strand_id
1 'polypeptide(L)'
;MHTLHSNILDIQKTGHRAQYTVGRLMSPKEVEEATEDYDHQTRQRVRGHWLLCGDCSQEMFDHIARLGAAALRYSVGVSQRADDTKFLVVTHQLGNAQHRFLVPTWDPRVPKLVEAFSQGQTSISLACKGDTQAVVLSLTADAPFALELQKHLDMYMPDPQRLKALLRALPQWMETAAEPEQFPNLMEGQAITDVSVSIVFDAMLPNLSQLLAKKLGANGATLH
;
A
#
# COMPACT_ATOMS: atom_id res chain seq x y z
N MET A 1 -14.26 -12.08 -15.51
CA MET A 1 -13.60 -12.83 -14.42
C MET A 1 -12.14 -13.13 -14.79
N HIS A 2 -11.20 -12.35 -14.26
CA HIS A 2 -9.77 -12.68 -14.26
C HIS A 2 -9.25 -12.44 -12.84
N THR A 3 -9.22 -13.48 -12.03
CA THR A 3 -8.61 -13.47 -10.71
C THR A 3 -7.09 -13.46 -10.91
N LEU A 4 -6.48 -12.27 -10.83
CA LEU A 4 -5.05 -12.14 -10.60
C LEU A 4 -4.75 -12.85 -9.28
N HIS A 5 -4.06 -13.99 -9.35
CA HIS A 5 -3.59 -14.72 -8.17
C HIS A 5 -2.77 -13.76 -7.30
N SER A 6 -3.28 -13.43 -6.10
CA SER A 6 -2.61 -12.56 -5.15
C SER A 6 -1.45 -13.35 -4.52
N ASN A 7 -0.21 -12.97 -4.84
CA ASN A 7 0.95 -13.58 -4.20
C ASN A 7 1.23 -12.85 -2.90
N ILE A 8 0.84 -13.47 -1.80
CA ILE A 8 1.06 -12.99 -0.44
C ILE A 8 2.15 -13.86 0.19
N LEU A 9 3.14 -13.23 0.78
CA LEU A 9 4.15 -13.89 1.59
C LEU A 9 3.99 -13.44 3.04
N ASP A 10 3.88 -14.39 3.97
CA ASP A 10 3.83 -14.13 5.42
C ASP A 10 5.11 -14.67 6.05
N ILE A 11 5.76 -13.87 6.89
CA ILE A 11 6.99 -14.20 7.60
C ILE A 11 6.83 -13.81 9.06
N GLN A 12 7.02 -14.79 9.96
CA GLN A 12 7.20 -14.51 11.37
C GLN A 12 8.65 -14.07 11.62
N LYS A 13 8.85 -12.81 12.05
CA LYS A 13 10.14 -12.27 12.45
C LYS A 13 10.32 -12.35 13.97
N THR A 14 11.56 -12.19 14.43
CA THR A 14 11.88 -12.06 15.84
C THR A 14 11.30 -10.76 16.38
N GLY A 15 10.09 -10.81 16.95
CA GLY A 15 9.42 -9.69 17.62
C GLY A 15 8.17 -9.14 16.92
N HIS A 16 7.92 -9.47 15.65
CA HIS A 16 6.69 -9.09 14.94
C HIS A 16 6.37 -10.05 13.79
N ARG A 17 5.12 -10.01 13.31
CA ARG A 17 4.67 -10.67 12.08
C ARG A 17 4.76 -9.70 10.90
N ALA A 18 5.22 -10.18 9.75
CA ALA A 18 5.34 -9.38 8.54
C ALA A 18 4.63 -10.07 7.36
N GLN A 19 3.64 -9.39 6.79
CA GLN A 19 2.91 -9.82 5.61
C GLN A 19 3.25 -8.93 4.42
N TYR A 20 3.49 -9.52 3.25
CA TYR A 20 3.87 -8.83 2.02
C TYR A 20 2.87 -9.12 0.93
N THR A 21 2.29 -8.08 0.35
CA THR A 21 1.25 -8.20 -0.69
C THR A 21 1.54 -7.28 -1.86
N VAL A 22 0.95 -7.58 -3.01
CA VAL A 22 0.96 -6.67 -4.17
C VAL A 22 -0.27 -5.79 -4.07
N GLY A 23 -0.05 -4.49 -3.92
CA GLY A 23 -1.11 -3.50 -3.97
C GLY A 23 -1.40 -3.05 -5.40
N ARG A 24 -2.49 -2.28 -5.55
CA ARG A 24 -2.91 -1.67 -6.81
C ARG A 24 -3.24 -0.20 -6.59
N LEU A 25 -2.87 0.66 -7.53
CA LEU A 25 -3.36 2.03 -7.60
C LEU A 25 -4.33 2.17 -8.75
N MET A 26 -5.58 2.50 -8.45
CA MET A 26 -6.64 2.64 -9.46
C MET A 26 -6.95 4.11 -9.66
N SER A 27 -6.96 4.53 -10.92
CA SER A 27 -7.47 5.83 -11.33
C SER A 27 -8.99 5.91 -11.15
N PRO A 28 -9.57 7.11 -11.09
CA PRO A 28 -11.03 7.29 -10.98
C PRO A 28 -11.82 6.51 -12.04
N LYS A 29 -11.30 6.42 -13.27
CA LYS A 29 -11.91 5.66 -14.35
C LYS A 29 -11.90 4.16 -14.06
N GLU A 30 -10.76 3.62 -13.62
CA GLU A 30 -10.65 2.20 -13.26
C GLU A 30 -11.52 1.86 -12.04
N VAL A 31 -11.70 2.79 -11.10
CA VAL A 31 -12.63 2.62 -9.97
C VAL A 31 -14.07 2.55 -10.46
N GLU A 32 -14.47 3.41 -11.40
CA GLU A 32 -15.82 3.36 -11.98
C GLU A 32 -16.08 2.04 -12.72
N GLU A 33 -15.10 1.57 -13.51
CA GLU A 33 -15.16 0.27 -14.19
C GLU A 33 -15.23 -0.90 -13.20
N ALA A 34 -14.40 -0.90 -12.14
CA ALA A 34 -14.36 -2.00 -11.18
C ALA A 34 -15.56 -2.04 -10.21
N THR A 35 -16.30 -0.95 -10.11
CA THR A 35 -17.48 -0.85 -9.24
C THR A 35 -18.80 -0.89 -10.02
N GLU A 36 -18.77 -1.17 -11.33
CA GLU A 36 -19.95 -1.16 -12.19
C GLU A 36 -21.10 -2.03 -11.64
N ASP A 37 -20.76 -3.22 -11.17
CA ASP A 37 -21.69 -4.23 -10.63
C ASP A 37 -22.07 -4.01 -9.15
N TYR A 38 -21.52 -3.00 -8.48
CA TYR A 38 -21.82 -2.70 -7.08
C TYR A 38 -23.06 -1.83 -6.94
N ASP A 39 -23.66 -1.83 -5.75
CA ASP A 39 -24.82 -1.00 -5.45
C ASP A 39 -24.50 0.50 -5.57
N HIS A 40 -25.54 1.30 -5.82
CA HIS A 40 -25.40 2.74 -6.04
C HIS A 40 -24.73 3.47 -4.87
N GLN A 41 -24.99 3.07 -3.61
CA GLN A 41 -24.39 3.76 -2.46
C GLN A 41 -22.89 3.51 -2.39
N THR A 42 -22.46 2.26 -2.61
CA THR A 42 -21.03 1.92 -2.68
C THR A 42 -20.33 2.68 -3.80
N ARG A 43 -20.94 2.72 -5.00
CA ARG A 43 -20.41 3.47 -6.15
C ARG A 43 -20.25 4.96 -5.85
N GLN A 44 -21.26 5.60 -5.24
CA GLN A 44 -21.20 7.03 -4.94
C GLN A 44 -20.09 7.38 -3.93
N ARG A 45 -19.76 6.48 -2.99
CA ARG A 45 -18.72 6.74 -1.98
C ARG A 45 -17.31 6.85 -2.55
N VAL A 46 -17.03 6.19 -3.67
CA VAL A 46 -15.69 6.14 -4.30
C VAL A 46 -15.66 6.77 -5.68
N ARG A 47 -16.78 7.32 -6.14
CA ARG A 47 -16.88 7.92 -7.47
C ARG A 47 -15.94 9.12 -7.58
N GLY A 48 -15.12 9.13 -8.62
CA GLY A 48 -14.15 10.21 -8.84
C GLY A 48 -12.90 10.09 -7.98
N HIS A 49 -12.78 9.07 -7.14
CA HIS A 49 -11.62 8.91 -6.26
C HIS A 49 -10.51 8.10 -6.92
N TRP A 50 -9.27 8.43 -6.58
CA TRP A 50 -8.16 7.49 -6.68
C TRP A 50 -8.27 6.44 -5.58
N LEU A 51 -7.95 5.19 -5.87
CA LEU A 51 -8.06 4.09 -4.89
C LEU A 51 -6.74 3.34 -4.75
N LEU A 52 -6.19 3.31 -3.53
CA LEU A 52 -5.10 2.41 -3.16
C LEU A 52 -5.68 1.12 -2.59
N CYS A 53 -5.49 0.01 -3.30
CA CYS A 53 -5.98 -1.30 -2.91
C CYS A 53 -4.83 -2.15 -2.39
N GLY A 54 -5.01 -2.77 -1.24
CA GLY A 54 -4.04 -3.69 -0.66
C GLY A 54 -4.70 -4.63 0.33
N ASP A 55 -3.91 -5.56 0.84
CA ASP A 55 -4.35 -6.52 1.84
C ASP A 55 -3.67 -6.23 3.17
N CYS A 56 -4.46 -6.17 4.24
CA CYS A 56 -3.96 -6.15 5.60
C CYS A 56 -4.01 -7.55 6.22
N SER A 57 -3.50 -7.66 7.45
CA SER A 57 -3.66 -8.86 8.26
C SER A 57 -5.11 -9.08 8.65
N GLN A 58 -5.43 -10.32 8.98
CA GLN A 58 -6.73 -10.67 9.57
C GLN A 58 -6.98 -9.88 10.86
N GLU A 59 -5.96 -9.74 11.71
CA GLU A 59 -6.07 -9.00 12.97
C GLU A 59 -6.48 -7.55 12.74
N MET A 60 -5.83 -6.86 11.80
CA MET A 60 -6.20 -5.50 11.43
C MET A 60 -7.59 -5.43 10.83
N PHE A 61 -7.93 -6.36 9.93
CA PHE A 61 -9.24 -6.39 9.27
C PHE A 61 -10.39 -6.55 10.28
N ASP A 62 -10.26 -7.52 11.19
CA ASP A 62 -11.25 -7.79 12.24
C ASP A 62 -11.40 -6.58 13.18
N HIS A 63 -10.29 -5.92 13.50
CA HIS A 63 -10.31 -4.71 14.32
C HIS A 63 -11.04 -3.55 13.62
N ILE A 64 -10.82 -3.36 12.31
CA ILE A 64 -11.53 -2.34 11.53
C ILE A 64 -13.03 -2.68 11.47
N ALA A 65 -13.38 -3.95 11.24
CA ALA A 65 -14.77 -4.39 11.20
C ALA A 65 -15.50 -4.17 12.54
N ARG A 66 -14.81 -4.39 13.67
CA ARG A 66 -15.36 -4.25 15.02
C ARG A 66 -15.44 -2.79 15.50
N LEU A 67 -14.40 -1.99 15.27
CA LEU A 67 -14.26 -0.64 15.82
C LEU A 67 -14.69 0.46 14.83
N GLY A 68 -14.80 0.11 13.54
CA GLY A 68 -15.10 1.02 12.45
C GLY A 68 -13.86 1.78 11.95
N ALA A 69 -13.98 2.26 10.71
CA ALA A 69 -12.96 3.02 9.99
C ALA A 69 -12.42 4.25 10.75
N ALA A 70 -13.24 4.89 11.58
CA ALA A 70 -12.87 6.10 12.31
C ALA A 70 -11.81 5.87 13.41
N ALA A 71 -11.64 4.61 13.86
CA ALA A 71 -10.61 4.26 14.83
C ALA A 71 -9.20 4.20 14.22
N LEU A 72 -9.12 4.07 12.90
CA LEU A 72 -7.86 3.94 12.17
C LEU A 72 -7.08 5.27 12.23
N ARG A 73 -5.78 5.17 12.48
CA ARG A 73 -4.85 6.28 12.33
C ARG A 73 -4.05 6.10 11.06
N TYR A 74 -3.74 7.20 10.39
CA TYR A 74 -2.93 7.14 9.19
C TYR A 74 -1.92 8.27 9.13
N SER A 75 -0.86 8.03 8.38
CA SER A 75 0.10 9.03 7.97
C SER A 75 0.45 8.81 6.50
N VAL A 76 0.80 9.91 5.83
CA VAL A 76 1.34 9.88 4.47
C VAL A 76 2.71 10.54 4.56
N GLY A 77 3.69 10.08 3.78
CA GLY A 77 5.02 10.66 3.75
C GLY A 77 5.85 10.11 2.61
N VAL A 78 7.09 10.57 2.52
CA VAL A 78 8.08 10.03 1.57
C VAL A 78 9.20 9.37 2.34
N SER A 79 9.47 8.10 2.03
CA SER A 79 10.65 7.40 2.49
C SER A 79 11.71 7.47 1.39
N GLN A 80 12.89 7.95 1.74
CA GLN A 80 14.05 8.05 0.84
C GLN A 80 15.17 7.14 1.33
N ARG A 81 15.75 6.37 0.42
CA ARG A 81 16.93 5.54 0.68
C ARG A 81 18.23 6.28 0.40
N ALA A 82 19.33 5.70 0.89
CA ALA A 82 20.69 6.19 0.63
C ALA A 82 21.07 6.21 -0.87
N ASP A 83 20.39 5.43 -1.71
CA ASP A 83 20.55 5.42 -3.17
C ASP A 83 19.64 6.44 -3.89
N ASP A 84 19.06 7.39 -3.14
CA ASP A 84 18.10 8.41 -3.59
C ASP A 84 16.77 7.85 -4.12
N THR A 85 16.53 6.55 -3.99
CA THR A 85 15.24 5.95 -4.34
C THR A 85 14.18 6.40 -3.33
N LYS A 86 13.07 6.93 -3.84
CA LYS A 86 11.96 7.41 -3.01
C LYS A 86 10.70 6.58 -3.21
N PHE A 87 9.96 6.44 -2.12
CA PHE A 87 8.62 5.87 -2.11
C PHE A 87 7.70 6.82 -1.39
N LEU A 88 6.54 7.08 -1.98
CA LEU A 88 5.40 7.56 -1.24
C LEU A 88 4.95 6.40 -0.33
N VAL A 89 4.84 6.68 0.96
CA VAL A 89 4.39 5.72 1.95
C VAL A 89 3.10 6.21 2.58
N VAL A 90 2.10 5.34 2.57
CA VAL A 90 0.85 5.54 3.32
C VAL A 90 0.80 4.49 4.42
N THR A 91 0.91 4.92 5.67
CA THR A 91 0.86 4.04 6.84
C THR A 91 -0.50 4.15 7.48
N HIS A 92 -1.08 3.00 7.82
CA HIS A 92 -2.29 2.87 8.63
C HIS A 92 -1.93 2.11 9.90
N GLN A 93 -2.56 2.47 11.01
CA GLN A 93 -2.43 1.75 12.25
C GLN A 93 -3.79 1.60 12.93
N LEU A 94 -4.03 0.40 13.44
CA LEU A 94 -5.11 0.14 14.37
C LEU A 94 -4.63 -0.86 15.42
N GLY A 95 -4.48 -0.39 16.65
CA GLY A 95 -3.91 -1.19 17.72
C GLY A 95 -2.40 -1.41 17.53
N ASN A 96 -2.00 -2.67 17.67
CA ASN A 96 -0.66 -3.21 17.42
C ASN A 96 -0.40 -3.56 15.94
N ALA A 97 -1.40 -3.42 15.06
CA ALA A 97 -1.29 -3.76 13.65
C ALA A 97 -1.07 -2.50 12.79
N GLN A 98 -0.13 -2.58 11.85
CA GLN A 98 0.09 -1.57 10.82
C GLN A 98 -0.06 -2.14 9.42
N HIS A 99 -0.60 -1.33 8.51
CA HIS A 99 -0.52 -1.55 7.07
C HIS A 99 0.26 -0.42 6.41
N ARG A 100 1.11 -0.73 5.43
CA ARG A 100 1.96 0.24 4.73
C ARG A 100 1.83 0.04 3.23
N PHE A 101 1.39 1.06 2.51
CA PHE A 101 1.56 1.10 1.06
C PHE A 101 2.94 1.66 0.71
N LEU A 102 3.65 0.98 -0.19
CA LEU A 102 4.84 1.51 -0.84
C LEU A 102 4.51 1.80 -2.30
N VAL A 103 4.42 3.09 -2.64
CA VAL A 103 4.14 3.55 -4.00
C VAL A 103 5.39 4.23 -4.57
N PRO A 104 5.97 3.73 -5.67
CA PRO A 104 7.14 4.34 -6.30
C PRO A 104 6.86 5.77 -6.71
N THR A 105 7.70 6.72 -6.31
CA THR A 105 7.53 8.16 -6.66
C THR A 105 7.59 8.43 -8.15
N TRP A 106 8.18 7.51 -8.92
CA TRP A 106 8.28 7.57 -10.38
C TRP A 106 7.15 6.84 -11.12
N ASP A 107 6.15 6.29 -10.43
CA ASP A 107 4.94 5.80 -11.09
C ASP A 107 4.21 7.01 -11.72
N PRO A 108 3.89 6.99 -13.02
CA PRO A 108 3.31 8.14 -13.72
C PRO A 108 1.94 8.57 -13.18
N ARG A 109 1.28 7.72 -12.37
CA ARG A 109 0.01 8.02 -11.72
C ARG A 109 0.18 8.82 -10.43
N VAL A 110 1.35 8.76 -9.77
CA VAL A 110 1.57 9.35 -8.44
C VAL A 110 1.36 10.86 -8.40
N PRO A 111 1.78 11.68 -9.38
CA PRO A 111 1.50 13.11 -9.35
C PRO A 111 0.00 13.43 -9.19
N LYS A 112 -0.86 12.72 -9.92
CA LYS A 112 -2.32 12.90 -9.84
C LYS A 112 -2.90 12.34 -8.54
N LEU A 113 -2.34 11.25 -8.01
CA LEU A 113 -2.70 10.74 -6.68
C LEU A 113 -2.41 11.77 -5.58
N VAL A 114 -1.23 12.41 -5.61
CA VAL A 114 -0.85 13.42 -4.62
C VAL A 114 -1.75 14.66 -4.73
N GLU A 115 -2.08 15.09 -5.94
CA GLU A 115 -3.06 16.16 -6.16
C GLU A 115 -4.42 15.81 -5.54
N ALA A 116 -4.89 14.58 -5.75
CA ALA A 116 -6.17 14.10 -5.23
C ALA A 116 -6.25 14.06 -3.69
N PHE A 117 -5.12 13.86 -2.98
CA PHE A 117 -5.10 13.94 -1.51
C PHE A 117 -5.62 15.29 -1.00
N SER A 118 -5.23 16.39 -1.65
CA SER A 118 -5.64 17.75 -1.27
C SER A 118 -7.11 18.06 -1.57
N GLN A 119 -7.71 17.29 -2.47
CA GLN A 119 -9.09 17.46 -2.92
C GLN A 119 -10.04 16.52 -2.16
N GLY A 120 -9.52 15.67 -1.28
CA GLY A 120 -10.27 14.62 -0.61
C GLY A 120 -10.80 13.55 -1.57
N GLN A 121 -10.17 13.42 -2.74
CA GLN A 121 -10.56 12.48 -3.81
C GLN A 121 -9.70 11.23 -3.80
N THR A 122 -9.34 10.76 -2.60
CA THR A 122 -8.59 9.53 -2.44
C THR A 122 -9.27 8.62 -1.44
N SER A 123 -9.34 7.35 -1.81
CA SER A 123 -9.81 6.28 -0.95
C SER A 123 -8.77 5.17 -0.86
N ILE A 124 -8.94 4.33 0.16
CA ILE A 124 -8.09 3.19 0.43
C ILE A 124 -8.99 2.00 0.63
N SER A 125 -8.67 0.90 -0.05
CA SER A 125 -9.36 -0.38 0.08
C SER A 125 -8.42 -1.37 0.73
N LEU A 126 -8.73 -1.77 1.97
CA LEU A 126 -8.00 -2.82 2.68
C LEU A 126 -8.86 -4.08 2.74
N ALA A 127 -8.42 -5.14 2.07
CA ALA A 127 -9.03 -6.45 2.14
C ALA A 127 -8.28 -7.36 3.13
N CYS A 128 -8.93 -8.45 3.53
CA CYS A 128 -8.25 -9.60 4.12
C CYS A 128 -8.04 -10.68 3.05
N LYS A 129 -6.91 -11.40 3.12
CA LYS A 129 -6.59 -12.50 2.21
C LYS A 129 -7.71 -13.54 2.17
N GLY A 130 -8.17 -13.88 0.97
CA GLY A 130 -9.17 -14.92 0.75
C GLY A 130 -10.59 -14.49 1.11
N ASP A 131 -10.77 -13.26 1.58
CA ASP A 131 -12.05 -12.63 1.73
C ASP A 131 -12.47 -11.93 0.44
N THR A 132 -13.78 -11.80 0.25
CA THR A 132 -14.40 -11.00 -0.83
C THR A 132 -14.74 -9.59 -0.37
N GLN A 133 -14.60 -9.33 0.92
CA GLN A 133 -14.88 -8.03 1.53
C GLN A 133 -13.61 -7.19 1.68
N ALA A 134 -13.77 -5.89 1.45
CA ALA A 134 -12.75 -4.90 1.73
C ALA A 134 -13.37 -3.73 2.48
N VAL A 135 -12.60 -3.14 3.39
CA VAL A 135 -12.98 -1.88 4.03
C VAL A 135 -12.47 -0.73 3.18
N VAL A 136 -13.39 0.17 2.82
CA VAL A 136 -13.07 1.39 2.08
C VAL A 136 -13.01 2.58 3.04
N LEU A 137 -11.87 3.26 3.02
CA LEU A 137 -11.52 4.38 3.90
C LEU A 137 -11.30 5.62 3.03
N SER A 138 -11.73 6.79 3.51
CA SER A 138 -11.36 8.06 2.86
C SER A 138 -10.01 8.53 3.38
N LEU A 139 -9.11 8.89 2.47
CA LEU A 139 -7.82 9.46 2.80
C LEU A 139 -7.81 10.92 2.35
N THR A 140 -7.54 11.82 3.29
CA THR A 140 -7.40 13.25 2.99
C THR A 140 -6.09 13.76 3.59
N ALA A 141 -5.47 14.70 2.89
CA ALA A 141 -4.37 15.48 3.44
C ALA A 141 -4.65 16.96 3.19
N ASP A 142 -4.15 17.84 4.05
CA ASP A 142 -4.29 19.26 3.79
C ASP A 142 -3.51 19.68 2.53
N ALA A 143 -3.97 20.74 1.87
CA ALA A 143 -3.36 21.21 0.63
C ALA A 143 -1.88 21.62 0.78
N PRO A 144 -1.45 22.33 1.85
CA PRO A 144 -0.04 22.61 2.09
C PRO A 144 0.84 21.36 2.14
N PHE A 145 0.36 20.31 2.81
CA PHE A 145 1.07 19.04 2.92
C PHE A 145 1.16 18.31 1.58
N ALA A 146 0.08 18.29 0.80
CA ALA A 146 0.10 17.72 -0.54
C ALA A 146 1.08 18.44 -1.47
N LEU A 147 1.17 19.78 -1.37
CA LEU A 147 2.17 20.57 -2.11
C LEU A 147 3.59 20.24 -1.68
N GLU A 148 3.82 19.97 -0.39
CA GLU A 148 5.14 19.54 0.08
C GLU A 148 5.51 18.18 -0.50
N LEU A 149 4.58 17.20 -0.50
CA LEU A 149 4.80 15.89 -1.11
C LEU A 149 5.17 15.99 -2.60
N GLN A 150 4.58 16.93 -3.33
CA GLN A 150 4.88 17.13 -4.76
C GLN A 150 6.36 17.45 -5.01
N LYS A 151 7.04 18.14 -4.08
CA LYS A 151 8.47 18.49 -4.21
C LYS A 151 9.40 17.27 -4.17
N HIS A 152 8.90 16.14 -3.65
CA HIS A 152 9.66 14.90 -3.51
C HIS A 152 9.41 13.91 -4.64
N LEU A 153 8.51 14.20 -5.58
CA LEU A 153 8.17 13.29 -6.66
C LEU A 153 9.26 13.24 -7.72
N ASP A 154 9.59 12.03 -8.15
CA ASP A 154 10.47 11.83 -9.29
C ASP A 154 9.62 11.89 -10.56
N MET A 155 9.80 12.96 -11.33
CA MET A 155 8.95 13.23 -12.50
C MET A 155 9.21 12.29 -13.69
N TYR A 156 10.27 11.48 -13.63
CA TYR A 156 10.71 10.66 -14.76
C TYR A 156 10.83 9.20 -14.37
N MET A 157 10.22 8.34 -15.19
CA MET A 157 10.39 6.91 -15.08
C MET A 157 11.87 6.55 -15.26
N PRO A 158 12.46 5.71 -14.38
CA PRO A 158 13.84 5.28 -14.50
C PRO A 158 14.13 4.63 -15.84
N ASP A 159 15.34 4.80 -16.39
CA ASP A 159 15.73 4.04 -17.58
C ASP A 159 15.63 2.51 -17.31
N PRO A 160 15.56 1.67 -18.36
CA PRO A 160 15.38 0.22 -18.18
C PRO A 160 16.45 -0.47 -17.32
N GLN A 161 17.69 0.03 -17.31
CA GLN A 161 18.76 -0.55 -16.49
C GLN A 161 18.56 -0.19 -15.02
N ARG A 162 18.27 1.08 -14.73
CA ARG A 162 17.94 1.55 -13.39
C ARG A 162 16.68 0.85 -12.87
N LEU A 163 15.62 0.74 -13.66
CA LEU A 163 14.41 0.00 -13.30
C LEU A 163 14.74 -1.46 -12.93
N LYS A 164 15.58 -2.14 -13.71
CA LYS A 164 16.00 -3.52 -13.39
C LYS A 164 16.78 -3.60 -12.07
N ALA A 165 17.62 -2.61 -11.76
CA ALA A 165 18.32 -2.54 -10.48
C ALA A 165 17.35 -2.32 -9.32
N LEU A 166 16.40 -1.40 -9.48
CA LEU A 166 15.34 -1.11 -8.52
C LEU A 166 14.52 -2.38 -8.22
N LEU A 167 14.09 -3.11 -9.25
CA LEU A 167 13.37 -4.38 -9.10
C LEU A 167 14.19 -5.49 -8.43
N ARG A 168 15.52 -5.44 -8.53
CA ARG A 168 16.39 -6.39 -7.81
C ARG A 168 16.46 -6.09 -6.32
N ALA A 169 16.41 -4.81 -5.94
CA ALA A 169 16.46 -4.34 -4.55
C ALA A 169 15.09 -4.39 -3.84
N LEU A 170 14.00 -4.55 -4.59
CA LEU A 170 12.62 -4.58 -4.09
C LEU A 170 12.38 -5.47 -2.86
N PRO A 171 12.86 -6.73 -2.81
CA PRO A 171 12.68 -7.56 -1.61
C PRO A 171 13.25 -6.91 -0.36
N GLN A 172 14.44 -6.33 -0.45
CA GLN A 172 15.08 -5.64 0.68
C GLN A 172 14.27 -4.41 1.11
N TRP A 173 13.66 -3.68 0.17
CA TRP A 173 12.80 -2.54 0.50
C TRP A 173 11.56 -2.96 1.27
N MET A 174 10.91 -4.04 0.83
CA MET A 174 9.75 -4.58 1.53
C MET A 174 10.13 -5.03 2.94
N GLU A 175 11.26 -5.72 3.09
CA GLU A 175 11.77 -6.15 4.40
C GLU A 175 12.04 -4.95 5.33
N THR A 176 12.74 -3.91 4.87
CA THR A 176 12.93 -2.68 5.65
C THR A 176 11.60 -2.02 5.99
N ALA A 177 10.68 -1.99 5.04
CA ALA A 177 9.35 -1.42 5.27
C ALA A 177 8.44 -2.29 6.13
N ALA A 178 8.81 -3.52 6.47
CA ALA A 178 8.09 -4.33 7.44
C ALA A 178 8.59 -4.11 8.87
N GLU A 179 9.79 -3.56 9.06
CA GLU A 179 10.34 -3.30 10.39
C GLU A 179 9.53 -2.22 11.12
N PRO A 180 8.95 -2.51 12.29
CA PRO A 180 8.16 -1.56 13.08
C PRO A 180 8.81 -0.19 13.25
N GLU A 181 10.10 -0.16 13.57
CA GLU A 181 10.85 1.04 13.97
C GLU A 181 11.17 1.98 12.80
N GLN A 182 11.00 1.51 11.56
CA GLN A 182 11.31 2.31 10.36
C GLN A 182 10.23 3.37 10.06
N PHE A 183 9.04 3.23 10.65
CA PHE A 183 7.93 4.16 10.45
C PHE A 183 7.34 4.60 11.79
N PRO A 184 6.78 5.81 11.86
CA PRO A 184 6.20 6.31 13.10
C PRO A 184 5.11 5.38 13.66
N ASN A 185 5.12 5.24 14.96
CA ASN A 185 3.98 4.70 15.68
C ASN A 185 2.91 5.79 15.80
N LEU A 186 1.72 5.50 15.30
CA LEU A 186 0.60 6.43 15.23
C LEU A 186 -0.31 6.34 16.46
N MET A 187 -0.08 5.38 17.37
CA MET A 187 -0.83 5.23 18.61
C MET A 187 0.12 5.09 19.81
N GLU A 188 0.10 6.09 20.67
CA GLU A 188 0.96 6.13 21.86
C GLU A 188 0.74 4.90 22.75
N GLY A 189 1.84 4.33 23.26
CA GLY A 189 1.81 3.19 24.18
C GLY A 189 1.52 1.83 23.54
N GLN A 190 1.36 1.73 22.21
CA GLN A 190 1.07 0.46 21.54
C GLN A 190 2.28 -0.07 20.78
N ALA A 191 2.87 -1.18 21.22
CA ALA A 191 3.92 -1.83 20.44
C ALA A 191 3.34 -2.40 19.13
N ILE A 192 4.02 -2.17 18.01
CA ILE A 192 3.62 -2.75 16.72
C ILE A 192 4.16 -4.17 16.65
N THR A 193 3.27 -5.15 16.54
CA THR A 193 3.63 -6.57 16.49
C THR A 193 3.18 -7.25 15.20
N ASP A 194 2.43 -6.55 14.36
CA ASP A 194 1.93 -7.08 13.09
C ASP A 194 1.99 -5.99 12.02
N VAL A 195 2.71 -6.25 10.93
CA VAL A 195 2.94 -5.29 9.84
C VAL A 195 2.60 -5.94 8.52
N SER A 196 1.70 -5.31 7.78
CA SER A 196 1.38 -5.66 6.39
C SER A 196 1.95 -4.60 5.45
N VAL A 197 2.63 -5.02 4.39
CA VAL A 197 3.24 -4.15 3.39
C VAL A 197 2.67 -4.47 2.02
N SER A 198 1.95 -3.51 1.43
CA SER A 198 1.46 -3.60 0.05
C SER A 198 2.32 -2.77 -0.89
N ILE A 199 2.99 -3.43 -1.82
CA ILE A 199 3.81 -2.75 -2.82
C ILE A 199 3.02 -2.48 -4.10
N VAL A 200 2.96 -1.22 -4.53
CA VAL A 200 2.14 -0.79 -5.67
C VAL A 200 3.02 -0.62 -6.91
N PHE A 201 3.06 -1.65 -7.74
CA PHE A 201 3.86 -1.69 -8.98
C PHE A 201 3.04 -2.26 -10.15
N ASP A 202 1.73 -2.38 -9.98
CA ASP A 202 0.80 -3.03 -10.89
C ASP A 202 0.88 -2.50 -12.33
N ALA A 203 1.07 -1.19 -12.51
CA ALA A 203 1.24 -0.60 -13.85
C ALA A 203 2.61 -0.86 -14.47
N MET A 204 3.65 -1.11 -13.67
CA MET A 204 5.02 -1.28 -14.15
C MET A 204 5.42 -2.75 -14.34
N LEU A 205 4.73 -3.68 -13.69
CA LEU A 205 5.04 -5.10 -13.75
C LEU A 205 3.79 -5.97 -13.57
N PRO A 206 3.16 -6.40 -14.68
CA PRO A 206 2.03 -7.34 -14.63
C PRO A 206 2.38 -8.67 -13.92
N ASN A 207 3.66 -9.04 -13.93
CA ASN A 207 4.18 -10.31 -13.38
C ASN A 207 4.94 -10.15 -12.06
N LEU A 208 4.84 -9.00 -11.38
CA LEU A 208 5.60 -8.73 -10.15
C LEU A 208 5.35 -9.78 -9.05
N SER A 209 4.11 -10.22 -8.93
CA SER A 209 3.68 -11.22 -7.97
C SER A 209 4.56 -12.48 -8.05
N GLN A 210 4.82 -13.00 -9.26
CA GLN A 210 5.65 -14.21 -9.48
C GLN A 210 7.12 -13.97 -9.11
N LEU A 211 7.62 -12.75 -9.34
CA LEU A 211 9.00 -12.37 -9.07
C LEU A 211 9.27 -12.22 -7.57
N LEU A 212 8.30 -11.67 -6.82
CA LEU A 212 8.37 -11.56 -5.35
C LEU A 212 8.35 -12.94 -4.69
N ALA A 213 7.43 -13.83 -5.09
CA ALA A 213 7.35 -15.19 -4.56
C ALA A 213 8.66 -15.97 -4.75
N LYS A 214 9.29 -15.84 -5.93
CA LYS A 214 10.55 -16.53 -6.25
C LYS A 214 11.74 -15.99 -5.45
N LYS A 215 11.80 -14.68 -5.22
CA LYS A 215 12.96 -14.04 -4.57
C LYS A 215 12.91 -14.05 -3.06
N LEU A 216 11.75 -13.80 -2.48
CA LEU A 216 11.60 -13.81 -1.03
C LEU A 216 11.61 -15.26 -0.48
N GLY A 217 11.03 -16.23 -1.22
CA GLY A 217 11.14 -17.65 -0.88
C GLY A 217 12.57 -18.23 -1.00
N ALA A 218 13.43 -17.63 -1.83
CA ALA A 218 14.83 -18.05 -1.96
C ALA A 218 15.72 -17.59 -0.80
N ASN A 219 15.29 -16.59 -0.01
CA ASN A 219 16.03 -16.05 1.13
C ASN A 219 15.69 -16.75 2.46
N GLY A 220 15.05 -17.92 2.42
CA GLY A 220 14.84 -18.78 3.60
C GLY A 220 13.47 -18.70 4.27
N ALA A 221 12.48 -18.05 3.66
CA ALA A 221 11.10 -18.12 4.11
C ALA A 221 10.38 -19.28 3.42
N THR A 222 10.00 -20.30 4.19
CA THR A 222 9.27 -21.46 3.69
C THR A 222 7.90 -21.05 3.17
N LEU A 223 7.61 -21.42 1.92
CA LEU A 223 6.30 -21.26 1.28
C LEU A 223 5.32 -22.28 1.88
N HIS A 224 4.21 -21.81 2.45
CA HIS A 224 3.06 -22.63 2.83
C HIS A 224 1.83 -22.23 2.01
#